data_AF-A0A3A5Z9S0-F1
#
_entry.id   AF-A0A3A5Z9S0-F1
#
_cell.length_a   1.000
_cell.length_b   1.000
_cell.length_c   1.000
_cell.angle_alpha   90.00
_cell.angle_beta   90.00
_cell.angle_gamma   90.00
#
_symmetry.space_group_name_H-M   'P 1'
#
loop_
_entity.id
_entity.type
_entity.pdbx_description
1 polymer ?
#
loop_
_entity_poly.entity_id
_entity_poly.type
_entity_poly.pdbx_seq_one_letter_code
_entity_poly.pdbx_strand_id
1 'polypeptide(L)'
;MAIYNYGIGGNEVKVDANESIAEIPSNRTLIVQKLTDEAPAAPESVYGLETIEDVFQRFEPTVDLRHVDAEGNEVKEIMTFTGLGDFGAKKIKEKSDFLSKLDIEKEQGVRITRQLTSNRALQKALENPEVKNAIMDVIESSIEEILANQKKVEL
;
A
#
# COMPACT_ATOMS: atom_id res chain seq x y z
N MET A 1 -57.63 -36.19 -11.81
CA MET A 1 -57.43 -37.47 -11.09
C MET A 1 -55.94 -37.74 -11.04
N ALA A 2 -55.30 -37.48 -9.89
CA ALA A 2 -53.89 -37.82 -9.70
C ALA A 2 -53.79 -39.29 -9.28
N ILE A 3 -53.07 -40.08 -10.06
CA ILE A 3 -52.79 -41.49 -9.77
C ILE A 3 -51.66 -41.49 -8.76
N TYR A 4 -51.98 -41.75 -7.50
CA TYR A 4 -50.98 -41.94 -6.45
C TYR A 4 -50.38 -43.34 -6.59
N ASN A 5 -49.16 -43.42 -7.14
CA ASN A 5 -48.36 -44.64 -7.13
C ASN A 5 -47.83 -44.88 -5.71
N TYR A 6 -48.57 -45.65 -4.93
CA TYR A 6 -48.15 -46.11 -3.61
C TYR A 6 -47.32 -47.39 -3.75
N GLY A 7 -46.01 -47.24 -3.91
CA GLY A 7 -45.06 -48.34 -3.82
C GLY A 7 -44.59 -48.50 -2.38
N ILE A 8 -44.88 -49.63 -1.74
CA ILE A 8 -44.35 -49.97 -0.41
C ILE A 8 -42.97 -50.59 -0.60
N GLY A 9 -41.94 -49.77 -0.47
CA GLY A 9 -40.53 -50.13 -0.59
C GLY A 9 -39.66 -48.88 -0.41
N GLY A 10 -38.40 -49.06 0.00
CA GLY A 10 -37.47 -47.95 0.16
C GLY A 10 -37.24 -47.22 -1.18
N ASN A 11 -37.76 -46.01 -1.31
CA ASN A 11 -37.43 -45.14 -2.43
C ASN A 11 -35.99 -44.63 -2.22
N GLU A 12 -35.09 -44.97 -3.14
CA GLU A 12 -33.81 -44.29 -3.24
C GLU A 12 -34.08 -42.83 -3.62
N VAL A 13 -33.89 -41.92 -2.66
CA VAL A 13 -33.86 -40.49 -2.95
C VAL A 13 -32.58 -40.24 -3.73
N LYS A 14 -32.70 -40.07 -5.05
CA LYS A 14 -31.59 -39.59 -5.87
C LYS A 14 -31.23 -38.22 -5.33
N VAL A 15 -30.10 -38.14 -4.64
CA VAL A 15 -29.51 -36.87 -4.23
C VAL A 15 -29.05 -36.23 -5.53
N ASP A 16 -29.90 -35.35 -6.07
CA ASP A 16 -29.53 -34.52 -7.19
C ASP A 16 -28.30 -33.74 -6.73
N ALA A 17 -27.16 -33.97 -7.37
CA ALA A 17 -25.92 -33.24 -7.12
C ALA A 17 -26.02 -31.82 -7.70
N ASN A 18 -27.18 -31.19 -7.49
CA ASN A 18 -27.39 -29.80 -7.70
C ASN A 18 -26.98 -29.17 -6.37
N GLU A 19 -25.71 -28.80 -6.25
CA GLU A 19 -25.21 -27.87 -5.22
C GLU A 19 -25.91 -26.51 -5.44
N SER A 20 -27.23 -26.49 -5.27
CA SER A 20 -27.99 -25.28 -5.06
C SER A 20 -27.38 -24.72 -3.80
N ILE A 21 -26.67 -23.60 -3.92
CA ILE A 21 -26.19 -22.80 -2.79
C ILE A 21 -27.35 -22.75 -1.81
N ALA A 22 -27.23 -23.55 -0.75
CA ALA A 22 -28.35 -23.85 0.11
C ALA A 22 -28.86 -22.51 0.63
N GLU A 23 -30.18 -22.31 0.51
CA GLU A 23 -30.96 -21.18 1.04
C GLU A 23 -30.17 -20.42 2.10
N ILE A 24 -29.43 -19.38 1.68
CA ILE A 24 -28.62 -18.61 2.63
C ILE A 24 -29.64 -17.97 3.57
N PRO A 25 -29.58 -18.25 4.89
CA PRO A 25 -30.51 -17.66 5.83
C PRO A 25 -30.57 -16.15 5.62
N SER A 26 -31.75 -15.52 5.64
CA SER A 26 -31.89 -14.08 5.33
C SER A 26 -31.08 -13.16 6.27
N ASN A 27 -30.56 -13.69 7.37
CA ASN A 27 -29.65 -13.02 8.30
C ASN A 27 -28.16 -13.28 8.03
N ARG A 28 -27.80 -13.88 6.89
CA ARG A 28 -26.41 -14.15 6.50
C ARG A 28 -26.15 -13.60 5.10
N THR A 29 -24.93 -13.11 4.90
CA THR A 29 -24.45 -12.62 3.60
C THR A 29 -23.24 -13.43 3.19
N LEU A 30 -23.23 -13.91 1.95
CA LEU A 30 -22.07 -14.56 1.35
C LEU A 30 -21.44 -13.58 0.36
N ILE A 31 -20.16 -13.28 0.53
CA ILE A 31 -19.36 -12.48 -0.39
C ILE A 31 -18.30 -13.40 -0.99
N VAL A 32 -18.28 -13.52 -2.31
CA VAL A 32 -17.28 -14.30 -3.06
C VAL A 32 -16.49 -13.35 -3.93
N GLN A 33 -15.28 -13.00 -3.50
CA GLN A 33 -14.36 -12.14 -4.23
C GLN A 33 -12.90 -12.54 -3.98
N LYS A 34 -12.02 -12.16 -4.91
CA LYS A 34 -10.56 -12.23 -4.72
C LYS A 34 -10.15 -11.05 -3.84
N LEU A 35 -9.85 -11.32 -2.58
CA LEU A 35 -9.49 -10.30 -1.58
C LEU A 35 -7.97 -10.08 -1.43
N THR A 36 -7.16 -10.98 -1.97
CA THR A 36 -5.68 -10.96 -1.96
C THR A 36 -5.15 -11.08 -3.38
N ASP A 37 -3.92 -10.63 -3.64
CA ASP A 37 -3.35 -10.68 -5.00
C ASP A 37 -3.09 -12.12 -5.48
N GLU A 38 -2.75 -13.02 -4.57
CA GLU A 38 -2.67 -14.45 -4.87
C GLU A 38 -3.97 -15.16 -4.46
N ALA A 39 -4.50 -15.97 -5.37
CA ALA A 39 -5.68 -16.79 -5.08
C ALA A 39 -5.27 -18.02 -4.24
N PRO A 40 -6.09 -18.41 -3.24
CA PRO A 40 -5.79 -19.59 -2.45
C PRO A 40 -5.87 -20.86 -3.31
N ALA A 41 -5.05 -21.86 -2.98
CA ALA A 41 -5.00 -23.13 -3.71
C ALA A 41 -6.33 -23.93 -3.67
N ALA A 42 -7.15 -23.67 -2.65
CA ALA A 42 -8.49 -24.23 -2.51
C ALA A 42 -9.47 -23.12 -2.09
N PRO A 43 -10.75 -23.21 -2.48
CA PRO A 43 -11.76 -22.25 -2.06
C PRO A 43 -11.91 -22.27 -0.53
N GLU A 44 -11.72 -21.12 0.10
CA GLU A 44 -11.86 -20.95 1.54
C GLU A 44 -13.22 -20.31 1.87
N SER A 45 -13.94 -20.88 2.84
CA SER A 45 -15.14 -20.26 3.41
C SER A 45 -14.82 -19.77 4.81
N VAL A 46 -14.87 -18.45 5.00
CA VAL A 46 -14.55 -17.79 6.27
C VAL A 46 -15.83 -17.21 6.86
N TYR A 47 -16.00 -17.39 8.16
CA TYR A 47 -17.18 -16.93 8.92
C TYR A 47 -16.73 -16.03 10.08
N GLY A 48 -17.65 -15.21 10.59
CA GLY A 48 -17.38 -14.35 11.75
C GLY A 48 -16.60 -13.06 11.43
N LEU A 49 -16.51 -12.69 10.15
CA LEU A 49 -16.02 -11.37 9.74
C LEU A 49 -17.21 -10.41 9.76
N GLU A 50 -17.30 -9.58 10.80
CA GLU A 50 -18.41 -8.64 10.98
C GLU A 50 -18.03 -7.22 10.54
N THR A 51 -16.74 -6.88 10.64
CA THR A 51 -16.22 -5.56 10.31
C THR A 51 -15.24 -5.61 9.12
N ILE A 52 -14.97 -4.44 8.53
CA ILE A 52 -14.01 -4.33 7.43
C ILE A 52 -12.60 -4.63 7.98
N GLU A 53 -12.31 -4.18 9.18
CA GLU A 53 -11.07 -4.40 9.89
C GLU A 53 -10.79 -5.90 10.09
N ASP A 54 -11.80 -6.70 10.42
CA ASP A 54 -11.67 -8.16 10.53
C ASP A 54 -11.24 -8.79 9.21
N VAL A 55 -11.76 -8.28 8.08
CA VAL A 55 -11.37 -8.73 6.74
C VAL A 55 -9.90 -8.39 6.47
N PHE A 56 -9.47 -7.16 6.75
CA PHE A 56 -8.07 -6.77 6.56
C PHE A 56 -7.11 -7.54 7.47
N GLN A 57 -7.48 -7.78 8.72
CA GLN A 57 -6.67 -8.56 9.66
C GLN A 57 -6.60 -10.05 9.26
N ARG A 58 -7.68 -10.60 8.69
CA ARG A 58 -7.70 -12.00 8.26
C ARG A 58 -6.92 -12.24 6.97
N PHE A 59 -7.11 -11.37 5.98
CA PHE A 59 -6.57 -11.59 4.63
C PHE A 59 -5.23 -10.90 4.40
N GLU A 60 -4.84 -9.95 5.25
CA GLU A 60 -3.56 -9.22 5.23
C GLU A 60 -3.10 -8.90 3.79
N PRO A 61 -3.89 -8.15 3.01
CA PRO A 61 -3.62 -7.95 1.60
C PRO A 61 -2.25 -7.28 1.40
N THR A 62 -1.42 -7.92 0.57
CA THR A 62 -0.11 -7.44 0.17
C THR A 62 -0.01 -7.35 -1.35
N VAL A 63 0.79 -6.41 -1.85
CA VAL A 63 1.02 -6.19 -3.28
C VAL A 63 2.50 -5.97 -3.54
N ASP A 64 3.08 -6.72 -4.48
CA ASP A 64 4.42 -6.48 -5.02
C ASP A 64 4.35 -5.35 -6.06
N LEU A 65 4.99 -4.22 -5.75
CA LEU A 65 5.12 -3.07 -6.62
C LEU A 65 6.53 -3.00 -7.19
N ARG A 66 6.60 -2.69 -8.49
CA ARG A 66 7.86 -2.43 -9.19
C ARG A 66 7.85 -0.99 -9.65
N HIS A 67 8.60 -0.17 -8.97
CA HIS A 67 8.87 1.21 -9.36
C HIS A 67 10.02 1.25 -10.37
N VAL A 68 10.05 2.31 -11.17
CA VAL A 68 11.17 2.62 -12.06
C VAL A 68 11.71 3.96 -11.60
N ASP A 69 13.00 4.01 -11.27
CA ASP A 69 13.66 5.24 -10.85
C ASP A 69 14.01 6.14 -12.05
N ALA A 70 14.62 7.30 -11.78
CA ALA A 70 15.04 8.25 -12.82
C ALA A 70 16.17 7.72 -13.71
N GLU A 71 16.90 6.71 -13.26
CA GLU A 71 18.01 6.06 -13.99
C GLU A 71 17.54 4.83 -14.79
N GLY A 72 16.27 4.43 -14.62
CA GLY A 72 15.66 3.27 -15.27
C GLY A 72 15.84 1.95 -14.50
N ASN A 73 16.33 1.98 -13.27
CA ASN A 73 16.43 0.78 -12.43
C ASN A 73 15.07 0.42 -11.82
N GLU A 74 14.81 -0.88 -11.70
CA GLU A 74 13.63 -1.40 -11.00
C GLU A 74 13.84 -1.40 -9.50
N VAL A 75 12.97 -0.70 -8.77
CA VAL A 75 12.89 -0.76 -7.31
C VAL A 75 11.67 -1.58 -6.93
N LYS A 76 11.91 -2.75 -6.32
CA LYS A 76 10.84 -3.65 -5.87
C LYS A 76 10.45 -3.32 -4.44
N GLU A 77 9.16 -3.27 -4.18
CA GLU A 77 8.61 -2.93 -2.88
C GLU A 77 7.35 -3.75 -2.60
N ILE A 78 7.23 -4.28 -1.39
CA ILE A 78 6.04 -4.99 -0.96
C ILE A 78 5.25 -4.05 -0.07
N MET A 79 4.04 -3.70 -0.50
CA MET A 79 3.14 -2.86 0.28
C MET A 79 2.07 -3.71 0.97
N THR A 80 1.82 -3.39 2.25
CA THR A 80 0.81 -4.05 3.07
C THR A 80 -0.32 -3.08 3.43
N PHE A 81 -1.56 -3.57 3.35
CA PHE A 81 -2.76 -2.78 3.64
C PHE A 81 -3.42 -3.31 4.91
N THR A 82 -3.69 -2.39 5.84
CA THR A 82 -4.30 -2.67 7.14
C THR A 82 -5.72 -2.11 7.25
N GLY A 83 -6.15 -1.31 6.27
CA GLY A 83 -7.51 -0.81 6.18
C GLY A 83 -7.75 0.07 4.96
N LEU A 84 -8.97 0.58 4.82
CA LEU A 84 -9.39 1.40 3.67
C LEU A 84 -8.62 2.72 3.53
N GLY A 85 -8.14 3.29 4.63
CA GLY A 85 -7.36 4.52 4.61
C GLY A 85 -6.02 4.38 3.89
N ASP A 86 -5.48 3.16 3.83
CA ASP A 86 -4.15 2.90 3.26
C ASP A 86 -4.12 3.04 1.74
N PHE A 87 -5.29 2.96 1.07
CA PHE A 87 -5.42 3.18 -0.37
C PHE A 87 -5.37 4.67 -0.74
N GLY A 88 -5.37 5.58 0.23
CA GLY A 88 -5.22 7.00 -0.03
C GLY A 88 -3.81 7.34 -0.51
N ALA A 89 -3.69 8.23 -1.49
CA ALA A 89 -2.39 8.63 -2.06
C ALA A 89 -1.37 9.10 -1.01
N LYS A 90 -1.83 9.75 0.07
CA LYS A 90 -0.96 10.16 1.18
C LYS A 90 -0.40 8.94 1.92
N LYS A 91 -1.25 7.97 2.25
CA LYS A 91 -0.85 6.76 2.97
C LYS A 91 0.03 5.85 2.12
N ILE A 92 -0.26 5.73 0.83
CA ILE A 92 0.61 5.00 -0.12
C ILE A 92 2.02 5.60 -0.13
N LYS A 93 2.14 6.93 -0.23
CA LYS A 93 3.45 7.60 -0.17
C LYS A 93 4.15 7.44 1.18
N GLU A 94 3.41 7.44 2.29
CA GLU A 94 3.97 7.24 3.63
C GLU A 94 4.44 5.80 3.86
N LYS A 95 3.73 4.81 3.32
CA LYS A 95 4.05 3.39 3.46
C LYS A 95 5.13 2.90 2.50
N SER A 96 5.43 3.68 1.46
CA SER A 96 6.47 3.36 0.49
C SER A 96 7.77 4.08 0.84
N ASP A 97 8.84 3.33 1.06
CA ASP A 97 10.17 3.88 1.33
C ASP A 97 10.71 4.68 0.14
N PHE A 98 10.40 4.23 -1.07
CA PHE A 98 10.80 4.92 -2.29
C PHE A 98 10.02 6.23 -2.49
N LEU A 99 8.69 6.16 -2.41
CA LEU A 99 7.84 7.32 -2.63
C LEU A 99 7.94 8.35 -1.51
N SER A 100 8.18 7.92 -0.26
CA SER A 100 8.38 8.84 0.87
C SER A 100 9.65 9.68 0.67
N LYS A 101 10.77 9.06 0.29
CA LYS A 101 12.01 9.77 -0.07
C LYS A 101 11.78 10.75 -1.21
N LEU A 102 11.12 10.31 -2.28
CA LEU A 102 10.83 11.17 -3.43
C LEU A 102 9.91 12.36 -3.06
N ASP A 103 8.93 12.15 -2.18
CA ASP A 103 8.05 13.22 -1.70
C ASP A 103 8.80 14.23 -0.83
N ILE A 104 9.72 13.77 0.01
CA ILE A 104 10.60 14.63 0.81
C ILE A 104 11.50 15.47 -0.10
N GLU A 105 12.17 14.85 -1.07
CA GLU A 105 13.02 15.56 -2.03
C GLU A 105 12.24 16.62 -2.81
N LYS A 106 11.03 16.27 -3.25
CA LYS A 106 10.13 17.22 -3.92
C LYS A 106 9.75 18.37 -3.00
N GLU A 107 9.36 18.11 -1.76
CA GLU A 107 8.95 19.16 -0.82
C GLU A 107 10.14 20.09 -0.51
N GLN A 108 11.31 19.52 -0.27
CA GLN A 108 12.55 20.28 -0.05
C GLN A 108 12.90 21.11 -1.28
N GLY A 109 12.84 20.54 -2.49
CA GLY A 109 13.10 21.26 -3.73
C GLY A 109 12.15 22.45 -3.94
N VAL A 110 10.86 22.29 -3.62
CA VAL A 110 9.87 23.38 -3.68
C VAL A 110 10.18 24.46 -2.64
N ARG A 111 10.54 24.07 -1.41
CA ARG A 111 10.92 25.01 -0.35
C ARG A 111 12.17 25.81 -0.72
N ILE A 112 13.19 25.14 -1.23
CA ILE A 112 14.44 25.75 -1.72
C ILE A 112 14.11 26.74 -2.84
N THR A 113 13.37 26.30 -3.86
CA THR A 113 12.97 27.17 -4.99
C THR A 113 12.23 28.41 -4.51
N ARG A 114 11.33 28.27 -3.54
CA ARG A 114 10.59 29.40 -2.96
C ARG A 114 11.52 30.36 -2.22
N GLN A 115 12.49 29.88 -1.45
CA GLN A 115 13.47 30.72 -0.77
C GLN A 115 14.41 31.44 -1.75
N LEU A 116 14.87 30.72 -2.79
CA LEU A 116 15.70 31.27 -3.85
C LEU A 116 14.98 32.33 -4.67
N THR A 117 13.68 32.17 -4.92
CA THR A 117 12.90 33.14 -5.71
C THR A 117 12.43 34.35 -4.90
N SER A 118 12.14 34.17 -3.61
CA SER A 118 11.65 35.25 -2.75
C SER A 118 12.75 36.16 -2.21
N ASN A 119 14.00 35.68 -2.11
CA ASN A 119 15.10 36.45 -1.53
C ASN A 119 16.05 37.00 -2.60
N ARG A 120 15.84 38.28 -2.96
CA ARG A 120 16.71 39.02 -3.91
C ARG A 120 18.19 39.09 -3.49
N ALA A 121 18.48 39.10 -2.19
CA ALA A 121 19.87 39.13 -1.72
C ALA A 121 20.56 37.77 -1.96
N LEU A 122 19.86 36.67 -1.71
CA LEU A 122 20.36 35.32 -2.03
C LEU A 122 20.51 35.12 -3.55
N GLN A 123 19.59 35.62 -4.37
CA GLN A 123 19.74 35.58 -5.84
C GLN A 123 21.02 36.26 -6.31
N LYS A 124 21.24 37.52 -5.88
CA LYS A 124 22.45 38.27 -6.22
C LYS A 124 23.72 37.62 -5.67
N ALA A 125 23.66 37.03 -4.49
CA ALA A 125 24.78 36.30 -3.91
C ALA A 125 25.14 35.05 -4.73
N LEU A 126 24.14 34.34 -5.26
CA LEU A 126 24.34 33.14 -6.10
C LEU A 126 24.77 33.46 -7.53
N GLU A 127 24.49 34.66 -8.04
CA GLU A 127 25.01 35.17 -9.32
C GLU A 127 26.53 35.40 -9.28
N ASN A 128 27.08 35.71 -8.10
CA ASN A 128 28.52 35.87 -7.92
C ASN A 128 29.18 34.49 -7.68
N PRO A 129 30.07 34.02 -8.57
CA PRO A 129 30.70 32.71 -8.45
C PRO A 129 31.53 32.53 -7.17
N GLU A 130 32.17 33.60 -6.66
CA GLU A 130 32.95 33.51 -5.41
C GLU A 130 32.06 33.27 -4.20
N VAL A 131 30.97 34.03 -4.09
CA VAL A 131 30.02 33.92 -2.97
C VAL A 131 29.25 32.59 -3.04
N LYS A 132 28.92 32.13 -4.24
CA LYS A 132 28.31 30.80 -4.44
C LYS A 132 29.23 29.68 -3.95
N ASN A 133 30.52 29.71 -4.30
CA ASN A 133 31.47 28.71 -3.83
C ASN A 133 31.63 28.75 -2.31
N ALA A 134 31.74 29.94 -1.71
CA ALA A 134 31.81 30.07 -0.26
C ALA A 134 30.56 29.53 0.45
N ILE A 135 29.37 29.71 -0.13
CA ILE A 135 28.13 29.12 0.41
C ILE A 135 28.15 27.58 0.27
N MET A 136 28.63 27.04 -0.85
CA MET A 136 28.81 25.60 -1.03
C MET A 136 29.76 25.01 0.00
N ASP A 137 30.93 25.63 0.21
CA ASP A 137 31.92 25.18 1.19
C ASP A 137 31.35 25.12 2.62
N VAL A 138 30.55 26.13 3.00
CA VAL A 138 29.87 26.16 4.31
C VAL A 138 28.82 25.04 4.42
N ILE A 139 28.07 24.77 3.35
CA ILE A 139 27.08 23.68 3.33
C ILE A 139 27.79 22.32 3.43
N GLU A 140 28.85 22.11 2.66
CA GLU A 140 29.64 20.87 2.71
C GLU A 140 30.24 20.64 4.09
N SER A 141 30.87 21.65 4.68
CA SER A 141 31.39 21.58 6.05
C SER A 141 30.30 21.28 7.08
N SER A 142 29.11 21.85 6.93
CA SER A 142 27.98 21.58 7.82
C SER A 142 27.46 20.15 7.67
N ILE A 143 27.44 19.62 6.44
CA ILE A 143 27.05 18.23 6.17
C ILE A 143 28.08 17.27 6.81
N GLU A 144 29.38 17.53 6.64
CA GLU A 144 30.44 16.74 7.26
C GLU A 144 30.31 16.71 8.79
N GLU A 145 30.03 17.86 9.42
CA GLU A 145 29.83 17.95 10.86
C GLU A 145 28.63 17.12 11.33
N ILE A 146 27.50 17.18 10.61
CA ILE A 146 26.30 16.40 10.93
C ILE A 146 26.59 14.89 10.80
N LEU A 147 27.26 14.47 9.72
CA LEU A 147 27.61 13.07 9.49
C LEU A 147 28.58 12.54 10.56
N ALA A 148 29.57 13.35 10.95
CA ALA A 148 30.50 13.01 12.01
C ALA A 148 29.81 12.86 13.37
N ASN A 149 28.79 13.69 13.64
CA ASN A 149 28.00 13.61 14.87
C ASN A 149 27.04 12.42 14.88
N GLN A 150 26.44 12.05 13.75
CA GLN A 150 25.61 10.84 13.66
C GLN A 150 26.41 9.56 13.94
N LYS A 151 27.63 9.45 13.41
CA LYS A 151 28.54 8.31 13.70
C LYS A 151 28.94 8.17 15.17
N LYS A 152 28.94 9.27 15.93
CA LYS A 152 29.24 9.23 17.38
C LYS A 152 28.08 8.74 18.23
N VAL A 153 26.85 8.76 17.72
CA VAL A 153 25.65 8.33 18.45
C VAL A 153 25.39 6.82 18.30
N GLU A 154 25.97 6.18 17.28
CA GLU A 154 25.87 4.74 17.04
C GLU A 154 26.99 3.91 17.72
N LEU A 155 27.90 4.55 18.45
CA LEU A 155 28.97 3.94 19.28
C LEU A 155 28.65 4.06 20.76
#